data_AF-A5E5P5-F1
#
_entry.id   AF-A5E5P5-F1
#
_cell.length_a   1.000
_cell.length_b   1.000
_cell.length_c   1.000
_cell.angle_alpha   90.00
_cell.angle_beta   90.00
_cell.angle_gamma   90.00
#
_symmetry.space_group_name_H-M   'P 1'
#
loop_
_entity.id
_entity.type
_entity.pdbx_description
1 polymer ?
#
loop_
_entity_poly.entity_id
_entity_poly.type
_entity_poly.pdbx_seq_one_letter_code
_entity_poly.pdbx_strand_id
1 'polypeptide(L)'
;MPASDLKLRKSWTIVSLIITSLVVLSIYNLSSATISPTIVPAYPSSKGYTEGAGLLLEKESSEKKTPDSTPYSKQNYIENLTGLKKITYTLKQAENEKVSSSQKPTVLIVSSVGKDEPYGPGRSFELFMDTILTLIDNTDSKYQFSLGLQNNHLAEFNKIESHIAAKLESLATKFHKITLSSAPQLEGEGVSRNDRHNDAMQRTRRRLIARSRNFLISQALADEQYIITLDSDIIGFEQGPKMLEIMINSNRDIIVPRVTRGGISDYDRNSWRGKRTKPLQEELDLMDANKWGEFRYVPRDVQGEIYHFYMHVDSQLTDEQKQLNYAVPLDSVGGAVLFFKSIVFKQGANFPTSYIIGTTWDRSEGYDGIETEGLCYLAKPLGYSCWGMPNLVAYHIP
;
A
#
# COMPACT_ATOMS: atom_id res chain seq x y z
N MET A 1 -67.23 13.40 -48.27
CA MET A 1 -67.68 14.04 -47.00
C MET A 1 -68.60 13.06 -46.29
N PRO A 2 -68.59 12.93 -44.95
CA PRO A 2 -68.11 13.86 -43.91
C PRO A 2 -66.87 13.31 -43.14
N ALA A 3 -65.85 14.10 -42.79
CA ALA A 3 -65.77 15.12 -41.75
C ALA A 3 -65.60 14.57 -40.31
N SER A 4 -64.41 14.05 -39.99
CA SER A 4 -63.97 13.90 -38.59
C SER A 4 -62.45 13.87 -38.35
N ASP A 5 -61.60 14.16 -39.36
CA ASP A 5 -60.16 13.95 -39.23
C ASP A 5 -59.29 15.23 -39.23
N LEU A 6 -59.83 16.31 -38.64
CA LEU A 6 -59.12 17.60 -38.56
C LEU A 6 -59.12 18.24 -37.16
N LYS A 7 -59.22 17.44 -36.09
CA LYS A 7 -59.14 17.93 -34.69
C LYS A 7 -58.03 17.34 -33.82
N LEU A 8 -57.29 16.31 -34.26
CA LEU A 8 -56.22 15.70 -33.45
C LEU A 8 -54.80 16.21 -33.72
N ARG A 9 -54.56 16.98 -34.80
CA ARG A 9 -53.22 17.54 -35.12
C ARG A 9 -52.94 18.94 -34.56
N LYS A 10 -53.91 19.62 -33.91
CA LYS A 10 -53.69 20.94 -33.27
C LYS A 10 -53.38 20.86 -31.77
N SER A 11 -53.51 19.70 -31.12
CA SER A 11 -53.26 19.56 -29.68
C SER A 11 -51.82 19.19 -29.32
N TRP A 12 -51.05 18.63 -30.26
CA TRP A 12 -49.65 18.22 -30.02
C TRP A 12 -48.63 19.37 -30.19
N THR A 13 -48.95 20.37 -31.01
CA THR A 13 -48.10 21.56 -31.19
C THR A 13 -48.19 22.55 -30.02
N ILE A 14 -49.28 22.54 -29.24
CA ILE A 14 -49.46 23.43 -28.08
C ILE A 14 -48.79 22.85 -26.83
N VAL A 15 -48.80 21.52 -26.64
CA VAL A 15 -48.13 20.87 -25.50
C VAL A 15 -46.60 20.94 -25.61
N SER A 16 -46.05 20.91 -26.82
CA SER A 16 -44.59 21.02 -27.05
C SER A 16 -44.04 22.44 -26.87
N LEU A 17 -44.89 23.49 -26.91
CA LEU A 17 -44.52 24.89 -26.68
C LEU A 17 -44.61 25.29 -25.20
N ILE A 18 -45.46 24.62 -24.41
CA ILE A 18 -45.59 24.86 -22.96
C ILE A 18 -44.42 24.20 -22.19
N ILE A 19 -43.94 23.03 -22.63
CA ILE A 19 -42.84 22.32 -21.98
C ILE A 19 -41.48 23.01 -22.25
N THR A 20 -41.27 23.61 -23.42
CA THR A 20 -40.05 24.38 -23.71
C THR A 20 -40.03 25.74 -23.01
N SER A 21 -41.19 26.38 -22.80
CA SER A 21 -41.26 27.66 -22.08
C SER A 21 -41.11 27.52 -20.55
N LEU A 22 -41.49 26.38 -19.96
CA LEU A 22 -41.28 26.09 -18.54
C LEU A 22 -39.80 25.81 -18.21
N VAL A 23 -39.06 25.16 -19.11
CA VAL A 23 -37.62 24.89 -18.93
C VAL A 23 -36.79 26.18 -19.04
N VAL A 24 -37.18 27.13 -19.89
CA VAL A 24 -36.50 28.43 -20.03
C VAL A 24 -36.79 29.38 -18.85
N LEU A 25 -37.96 29.29 -18.21
CA LEU A 25 -38.28 30.13 -17.04
C LEU A 25 -37.60 29.67 -15.75
N SER A 26 -37.26 28.39 -15.62
CA SER A 26 -36.45 27.86 -14.50
C SER A 26 -34.96 28.22 -14.62
N ILE A 27 -34.47 28.61 -15.80
CA ILE A 27 -33.07 29.03 -16.01
C ILE A 27 -32.89 30.53 -15.74
N TYR A 28 -33.95 31.35 -15.84
CA TYR A 28 -33.88 32.79 -15.60
C TYR A 28 -34.14 33.24 -14.16
N ASN A 29 -34.60 32.36 -13.26
CA ASN A 29 -34.84 32.67 -11.84
C ASN A 29 -33.73 32.15 -10.89
N LEU A 30 -32.58 31.75 -11.42
CA LEU A 30 -31.40 31.33 -10.62
C LEU A 30 -30.25 32.37 -10.63
N SER A 31 -30.56 33.64 -10.85
CA SER A 31 -29.57 34.72 -10.79
C SER A 31 -29.99 35.82 -9.82
N SER A 32 -30.14 35.49 -8.54
CA SER A 32 -30.18 36.46 -7.41
C SER A 32 -30.07 35.75 -6.05
N ALA A 33 -29.23 34.72 -5.91
CA ALA A 33 -28.80 34.27 -4.59
C ALA A 33 -27.53 35.06 -4.23
N THR A 34 -27.67 36.04 -3.34
CA THR A 34 -26.54 36.71 -2.69
C THR A 34 -25.71 35.66 -1.95
N ILE A 35 -24.56 35.29 -2.53
CA ILE A 35 -23.56 34.48 -1.87
C ILE A 35 -22.96 35.34 -0.75
N SER A 36 -23.36 35.10 0.49
CA SER A 36 -22.56 35.51 1.65
C SER A 36 -21.19 34.85 1.51
N PRO A 37 -20.08 35.56 1.76
CA PRO A 37 -18.76 34.95 1.69
C PRO A 37 -18.66 33.93 2.81
N THR A 38 -18.91 32.66 2.48
CA THR A 38 -18.52 31.54 3.33
C THR A 38 -17.02 31.64 3.55
N ILE A 39 -16.65 31.82 4.81
CA ILE A 39 -15.29 31.70 5.30
C ILE A 39 -14.83 30.29 4.89
N VAL A 40 -13.98 30.23 3.87
CA VAL A 40 -13.26 29.02 3.51
C VAL A 40 -12.43 28.65 4.74
N PRO A 41 -12.63 27.49 5.38
CA PRO A 41 -11.72 27.06 6.43
C PRO A 41 -10.33 26.96 5.79
N ALA A 42 -9.38 27.71 6.35
CA ALA A 42 -7.99 27.65 5.92
C ALA A 42 -7.52 26.19 6.03
N TYR A 43 -7.30 25.55 4.89
CA TYR A 43 -6.47 24.35 4.84
C TYR A 43 -5.14 24.71 5.51
N PRO A 44 -4.53 23.82 6.32
CA PRO A 44 -3.18 24.05 6.79
C PRO A 44 -2.32 24.33 5.57
N SER A 45 -1.85 25.57 5.46
CA SER A 45 -0.98 25.97 4.37
C SER A 45 0.24 25.06 4.41
N SER A 46 0.66 24.58 3.25
CA SER A 46 1.99 24.05 3.06
C SER A 46 2.97 25.18 3.41
N LYS A 47 3.36 25.27 4.69
CA LYS A 47 4.47 26.11 5.09
C LYS A 47 5.70 25.55 4.39
N GLY A 48 6.17 26.26 3.38
CA GLY A 48 7.47 26.01 2.74
C GLY A 48 7.43 25.78 1.24
N TYR A 49 6.70 26.56 0.46
CA TYR A 49 7.07 26.78 -0.95
C TYR A 49 7.07 28.28 -1.22
N THR A 50 8.25 28.89 -1.16
CA THR A 50 8.47 30.23 -1.68
C THR A 50 8.33 30.17 -3.20
N GLU A 51 7.28 30.81 -3.73
CA GLU A 51 7.20 31.15 -5.16
C GLU A 51 8.39 32.04 -5.51
N GLY A 52 9.30 31.54 -6.35
CA GLY A 52 10.43 32.34 -6.83
C GLY A 52 11.73 31.58 -7.03
N ALA A 53 11.73 30.53 -7.84
CA ALA A 53 12.91 30.09 -8.57
C ALA A 53 12.45 29.33 -9.80
N GLY A 54 12.92 29.71 -10.98
CA GLY A 54 12.64 28.99 -12.22
C GLY A 54 12.97 27.51 -12.05
N LEU A 55 12.01 26.67 -12.43
CA LEU A 55 12.11 25.21 -12.38
C LEU A 55 13.11 24.73 -13.45
N LEU A 56 14.39 24.91 -13.17
CA LEU A 56 15.44 24.15 -13.85
C LEU A 56 15.44 22.75 -13.23
N LEU A 57 14.80 21.82 -13.91
CA LEU A 57 15.00 20.39 -13.70
C LEU A 57 16.45 20.05 -14.08
N GLU A 58 17.40 20.26 -13.18
CA GLU A 58 18.70 19.60 -13.28
C GLU A 58 18.51 18.11 -13.00
N LYS A 59 18.23 17.36 -14.07
CA LYS A 59 18.48 15.92 -14.10
C LYS A 59 20.00 15.72 -14.07
N GLU A 60 20.62 15.83 -12.90
CA GLU A 60 21.95 15.25 -12.69
C GLU A 60 21.81 13.73 -12.56
N SER A 61 21.60 13.05 -13.69
CA SER A 61 22.00 11.65 -13.81
C SER A 61 23.52 11.63 -13.96
N SER A 62 24.24 11.82 -12.85
CA SER A 62 25.66 11.50 -12.84
C SER A 62 25.78 9.98 -12.85
N GLU A 63 25.86 9.43 -14.06
CA GLU A 63 26.37 8.09 -14.31
C GLU A 63 27.83 8.08 -13.85
N LYS A 64 28.06 7.93 -12.54
CA LYS A 64 29.37 7.49 -12.06
C LYS A 64 29.50 6.07 -12.59
N LYS A 65 30.22 5.92 -13.72
CA LYS A 65 30.62 4.61 -14.25
C LYS A 65 31.12 3.78 -13.08
N THR A 66 30.34 2.76 -12.74
CA THR A 66 30.72 1.75 -11.77
C THR A 66 32.04 1.16 -12.27
N PRO A 67 33.01 0.83 -11.40
CA PRO A 67 34.22 0.14 -11.84
C PRO A 67 33.81 -1.04 -12.73
N ASP A 68 34.47 -1.21 -13.88
CA ASP A 68 34.00 -2.15 -14.91
C ASP A 68 33.90 -3.60 -14.39
N SER A 69 34.59 -3.88 -13.27
CA SER A 69 34.61 -5.15 -12.55
C SER A 69 33.31 -5.54 -11.83
N THR A 70 32.35 -4.66 -11.58
CA THR A 70 31.12 -5.04 -10.85
C THR A 70 30.03 -5.60 -11.79
N PRO A 71 29.23 -6.59 -11.36
CA PRO A 71 28.17 -7.20 -12.18
C PRO A 71 26.97 -6.28 -12.42
N TYR A 72 26.84 -5.21 -11.63
CA TYR A 72 25.78 -4.22 -11.71
C TYR A 72 26.24 -2.92 -12.38
N SER A 73 25.33 -2.28 -13.11
CA SER A 73 25.33 -0.84 -13.36
C SER A 73 24.73 -0.11 -12.15
N LYS A 74 25.31 1.01 -11.73
CA LYS A 74 24.81 1.86 -10.63
C LYS A 74 24.29 3.19 -11.17
N GLN A 75 23.04 3.50 -10.87
CA GLN A 75 22.40 4.78 -11.16
C GLN A 75 22.05 5.50 -9.87
N ASN A 76 22.48 6.76 -9.75
CA ASN A 76 22.11 7.64 -8.65
C ASN A 76 21.13 8.69 -9.16
N TYR A 77 20.10 8.94 -8.37
CA TYR A 77 19.12 9.98 -8.62
C TYR A 77 18.92 10.78 -7.34
N ILE A 78 19.04 12.09 -7.46
CA ILE A 78 18.81 13.04 -6.37
C ILE A 78 17.83 14.08 -6.90
N GLU A 79 16.76 14.32 -6.16
CA GLU A 79 15.80 15.39 -6.44
C GLU A 79 15.87 16.43 -5.32
N ASN A 80 16.38 17.62 -5.65
CA ASN A 80 16.62 18.67 -4.66
C ASN A 80 15.34 19.21 -4.00
N LEU A 81 14.22 19.24 -4.73
CA LEU A 81 12.96 19.80 -4.23
C LEU A 81 12.43 19.04 -3.01
N THR A 82 12.50 17.73 -3.05
CA THR A 82 11.93 16.86 -2.02
C THR A 82 13.00 16.28 -1.10
N GLY A 83 14.27 16.35 -1.49
CA GLY A 83 15.37 15.65 -0.82
C GLY A 83 15.40 14.15 -1.12
N LEU A 84 14.62 13.68 -2.10
CA LEU A 84 14.60 12.29 -2.54
C LEU A 84 15.98 11.87 -3.03
N LYS A 85 16.48 10.78 -2.48
CA LYS A 85 17.66 10.06 -2.97
C LYS A 85 17.23 8.67 -3.40
N LYS A 86 17.65 8.23 -4.57
CA LYS A 86 17.43 6.87 -5.07
C LYS A 86 18.72 6.34 -5.70
N ILE A 87 19.08 5.13 -5.32
CA ILE A 87 20.17 4.37 -5.91
C ILE A 87 19.57 3.11 -6.51
N THR A 88 19.88 2.86 -7.77
CA THR A 88 19.45 1.63 -8.46
C THR A 88 20.68 0.89 -8.95
N TYR A 89 20.77 -0.38 -8.59
CA TYR A 89 21.72 -1.33 -9.14
C TYR A 89 20.98 -2.24 -10.10
N THR A 90 21.38 -2.30 -11.37
CA THR A 90 20.78 -3.22 -12.37
C THR A 90 21.85 -4.16 -12.92
N LEU A 91 21.58 -5.47 -12.98
CA LEU A 91 22.55 -6.40 -13.56
C LEU A 91 22.81 -6.05 -15.03
N LYS A 92 24.09 -5.96 -15.41
CA LYS A 92 24.50 -5.64 -16.79
C LYS A 92 23.95 -6.65 -17.81
N GLN A 93 23.75 -7.90 -17.41
CA GLN A 93 23.16 -8.94 -18.27
C GLN A 93 21.66 -8.70 -18.53
N ALA A 94 20.93 -8.21 -17.52
CA ALA A 94 19.50 -7.94 -17.63
C ALA A 94 19.19 -6.74 -18.54
N GLU A 95 20.15 -5.83 -18.75
CA GLU A 95 20.01 -4.70 -19.69
C GLU A 95 19.95 -5.16 -21.16
N ASN A 96 20.57 -6.31 -21.48
CA ASN A 96 20.68 -6.84 -22.83
C ASN A 96 19.60 -7.88 -23.18
N GLU A 97 18.93 -8.48 -22.20
CA GLU A 97 17.97 -9.58 -22.37
C GLU A 97 16.50 -9.14 -22.61
N LYS A 98 16.28 -8.01 -23.28
CA LYS A 98 14.91 -7.55 -23.62
C LYS A 98 14.11 -8.50 -24.54
N VAL A 99 14.70 -9.60 -25.04
CA VAL A 99 14.07 -10.50 -26.00
C VAL A 99 14.52 -11.96 -25.77
N SER A 100 13.87 -12.70 -24.87
CA SER A 100 13.92 -14.17 -24.87
C SER A 100 12.76 -14.80 -24.08
N SER A 101 12.18 -15.84 -24.65
CA SER A 101 10.80 -16.31 -24.50
C SER A 101 10.58 -17.43 -23.47
N SER A 102 11.26 -17.38 -22.32
CA SER A 102 10.86 -18.20 -21.15
C SER A 102 11.12 -17.42 -19.85
N GLN A 103 10.36 -16.34 -19.62
CA GLN A 103 10.57 -15.52 -18.44
C GLN A 103 10.03 -16.25 -17.20
N LYS A 104 10.96 -16.59 -16.30
CA LYS A 104 10.67 -17.00 -14.92
C LYS A 104 9.73 -15.96 -14.28
N PRO A 105 8.80 -16.36 -13.38
CA PRO A 105 8.02 -15.38 -12.66
C PRO A 105 8.90 -14.39 -11.91
N THR A 106 8.56 -13.10 -12.03
CA THR A 106 9.33 -11.99 -11.46
C THR A 106 8.68 -11.48 -10.17
N VAL A 107 9.48 -11.35 -9.11
CA VAL A 107 9.00 -10.98 -7.77
C VAL A 107 9.80 -9.79 -7.24
N LEU A 108 9.12 -8.70 -6.88
CA LEU A 108 9.70 -7.58 -6.16
C LEU A 108 9.52 -7.78 -4.65
N ILE A 109 10.62 -7.87 -3.91
CA ILE A 109 10.63 -7.83 -2.45
C ILE A 109 10.82 -6.37 -2.02
N VAL A 110 9.92 -5.83 -1.20
CA VAL A 110 10.04 -4.46 -0.67
C VAL A 110 9.99 -4.41 0.85
N SER A 111 10.80 -3.52 1.45
CA SER A 111 10.77 -3.24 2.87
C SER A 111 11.09 -1.78 3.17
N SER A 112 10.22 -1.12 3.94
CA SER A 112 10.45 0.21 4.48
C SER A 112 11.03 0.08 5.89
N VAL A 113 12.25 0.56 6.10
CA VAL A 113 12.98 0.46 7.36
C VAL A 113 12.82 1.73 8.18
N GLY A 114 12.34 1.58 9.42
CA GLY A 114 12.09 2.67 10.35
C GLY A 114 13.35 3.29 10.98
N LYS A 115 13.14 4.26 11.88
CA LYS A 115 14.20 4.96 12.63
C LYS A 115 14.71 4.19 13.84
N ASP A 116 13.78 3.92 14.76
CA ASP A 116 14.09 3.48 16.12
C ASP A 116 14.08 1.96 16.14
N GLU A 117 15.24 1.35 16.38
CA GLU A 117 15.45 -0.10 16.26
C GLU A 117 14.95 -0.63 14.89
N PRO A 118 15.61 -0.24 13.79
CA PRO A 118 15.13 -0.43 12.42
C PRO A 118 14.76 -1.88 12.08
N TYR A 119 15.38 -2.86 12.75
CA TYR A 119 15.18 -4.30 12.51
C TYR A 119 14.68 -5.04 13.76
N GLY A 120 14.28 -4.28 14.79
CA GLY A 120 14.00 -4.76 16.14
C GLY A 120 15.22 -4.85 17.07
N PRO A 121 15.00 -5.06 18.38
CA PRO A 121 16.05 -5.09 19.39
C PRO A 121 17.20 -6.06 19.06
N GLY A 122 18.43 -5.56 19.08
CA GLY A 122 19.64 -6.39 18.90
C GLY A 122 19.87 -6.92 17.48
N ARG A 123 19.09 -6.47 16.49
CA ARG A 123 19.25 -6.88 15.08
C ARG A 123 19.91 -5.79 14.24
N SER A 124 20.61 -6.24 13.20
CA SER A 124 21.28 -5.41 12.22
C SER A 124 20.71 -5.64 10.82
N PHE A 125 21.13 -4.80 9.87
CA PHE A 125 20.74 -4.93 8.46
C PHE A 125 21.19 -6.27 7.87
N GLU A 126 22.34 -6.79 8.28
CA GLU A 126 22.87 -8.11 7.90
C GLU A 126 21.86 -9.23 8.18
N LEU A 127 21.37 -9.29 9.42
CA LEU A 127 20.43 -10.33 9.84
C LEU A 127 19.07 -10.18 9.15
N PHE A 128 18.68 -8.95 8.83
CA PHE A 128 17.49 -8.68 8.04
C PHE A 128 17.66 -9.18 6.59
N MET A 129 18.81 -8.91 5.97
CA MET A 129 19.14 -9.45 4.64
C MET A 129 19.18 -10.98 4.64
N ASP A 130 19.76 -11.61 5.67
CA ASP A 130 19.74 -13.07 5.81
C ASP A 130 18.30 -13.60 5.86
N THR A 131 17.40 -12.88 6.54
CA THR A 131 15.96 -13.23 6.58
C THR A 131 15.35 -13.22 5.18
N ILE A 132 15.59 -12.16 4.40
CA ILE A 132 15.14 -12.08 3.00
C ILE A 132 15.73 -13.23 2.17
N LEU A 133 17.02 -13.52 2.34
CA LEU A 133 17.68 -14.59 1.60
C LEU A 133 17.09 -15.96 1.93
N THR A 134 16.68 -16.21 3.17
CA THR A 134 16.00 -17.47 3.54
C THR A 134 14.67 -17.67 2.83
N LEU A 135 13.95 -16.59 2.50
CA LEU A 135 12.69 -16.66 1.76
C LEU A 135 12.89 -17.17 0.33
N ILE A 136 14.00 -16.78 -0.31
CA ILE A 136 14.27 -17.05 -1.73
C ILE A 136 15.33 -18.13 -1.96
N ASP A 137 15.81 -18.75 -0.89
CA ASP A 137 16.92 -19.69 -0.96
C ASP A 137 16.64 -20.85 -1.93
N ASN A 138 17.63 -21.18 -2.76
CA ASN A 138 17.54 -22.20 -3.80
C ASN A 138 16.35 -22.07 -4.78
N THR A 139 15.80 -20.86 -4.96
CA THR A 139 14.69 -20.60 -5.91
C THR A 139 15.11 -19.88 -7.19
N ASP A 140 16.40 -19.57 -7.35
CA ASP A 140 16.96 -18.78 -8.46
C ASP A 140 16.73 -19.42 -9.84
N SER A 141 16.57 -20.75 -9.89
CA SER A 141 16.22 -21.48 -11.12
C SER A 141 14.74 -21.34 -11.52
N LYS A 142 13.87 -20.98 -10.57
CA LYS A 142 12.41 -20.90 -10.74
C LYS A 142 11.92 -19.47 -10.90
N TYR A 143 12.51 -18.52 -10.18
CA TYR A 143 12.03 -17.14 -10.11
C TYR A 143 13.17 -16.14 -10.36
N GLN A 144 12.79 -14.89 -10.62
CA GLN A 144 13.71 -13.76 -10.74
C GLN A 144 13.29 -12.67 -9.75
N PHE A 145 14.25 -12.16 -8.98
CA PHE A 145 13.95 -11.25 -7.87
C PHE A 145 14.51 -9.84 -8.06
N SER A 146 13.69 -8.86 -7.69
CA SER A 146 14.11 -7.48 -7.42
C SER A 146 14.01 -7.20 -5.93
N LEU A 147 14.85 -6.28 -5.43
CA LEU A 147 14.80 -5.81 -4.06
C LEU A 147 14.58 -4.29 -4.01
N GLY A 148 13.62 -3.84 -3.23
CA GLY A 148 13.35 -2.43 -2.94
C GLY A 148 13.48 -2.15 -1.45
N LEU A 149 14.35 -1.23 -1.05
CA LEU A 149 14.55 -0.82 0.33
C LEU A 149 14.33 0.67 0.47
N GLN A 150 13.65 1.10 1.55
CA GLN A 150 13.57 2.51 1.92
C GLN A 150 14.13 2.76 3.31
N ASN A 151 14.95 3.79 3.46
CA ASN A 151 15.30 4.33 4.77
C ASN A 151 15.47 5.86 4.67
N ASN A 152 14.73 6.60 5.51
CA ASN A 152 14.72 8.06 5.50
C ASN A 152 15.78 8.68 6.43
N HIS A 153 16.52 7.87 7.18
CA HIS A 153 17.58 8.29 8.09
C HIS A 153 18.93 8.15 7.42
N LEU A 154 19.56 9.29 7.12
CA LEU A 154 20.79 9.34 6.33
C LEU A 154 21.91 8.41 6.86
N ALA A 155 22.08 8.33 8.19
CA ALA A 155 23.09 7.46 8.78
C ALA A 155 22.83 5.97 8.50
N GLU A 156 21.58 5.53 8.59
CA GLU A 156 21.21 4.13 8.34
C GLU A 156 21.15 3.84 6.83
N PHE A 157 20.64 4.77 6.03
CA PHE A 157 20.70 4.72 4.57
C PHE A 157 22.13 4.48 4.07
N ASN A 158 23.11 5.24 4.58
CA ASN A 158 24.51 5.10 4.17
C ASN A 158 25.10 3.74 4.59
N LYS A 159 24.68 3.18 5.73
CA LYS A 159 25.09 1.82 6.13
C LYS A 159 24.52 0.77 5.20
N ILE A 160 23.23 0.87 4.86
CA ILE A 160 22.56 -0.03 3.91
C ILE A 160 23.26 0.05 2.54
N GLU A 161 23.52 1.26 2.03
CA GLU A 161 24.24 1.46 0.77
C GLU A 161 25.62 0.81 0.81
N SER A 162 26.40 1.05 1.87
CA SER A 162 27.75 0.49 2.03
C SER A 162 27.72 -1.04 2.08
N HIS A 163 26.74 -1.61 2.79
CA HIS A 163 26.55 -3.05 2.89
C HIS A 163 26.23 -3.68 1.52
N ILE A 164 25.31 -3.08 0.76
CA ILE A 164 24.96 -3.54 -0.59
C ILE A 164 26.18 -3.45 -1.51
N ALA A 165 26.88 -2.31 -1.50
CA ALA A 165 28.07 -2.08 -2.33
C ALA A 165 29.18 -3.11 -2.06
N ALA A 166 29.36 -3.51 -0.80
CA ALA A 166 30.34 -4.53 -0.41
C ALA A 166 29.96 -5.96 -0.83
N LYS A 167 28.69 -6.23 -1.15
CA LYS A 167 28.17 -7.57 -1.45
C LYS A 167 27.59 -7.71 -2.87
N LEU A 168 27.91 -6.79 -3.79
CA LEU A 168 27.34 -6.81 -5.14
C LEU A 168 27.56 -8.15 -5.87
N GLU A 169 28.72 -8.79 -5.71
CA GLU A 169 29.00 -10.09 -6.34
C GLU A 169 28.06 -11.21 -5.84
N SER A 170 27.89 -11.34 -4.52
CA SER A 170 26.99 -12.38 -3.99
C SER A 170 25.53 -12.06 -4.26
N LEU A 171 25.15 -10.78 -4.18
CA LEU A 171 23.80 -10.31 -4.47
C LEU A 171 23.43 -10.46 -5.95
N ALA A 172 24.39 -10.45 -6.87
CA ALA A 172 24.15 -10.67 -8.30
C ALA A 172 23.60 -12.08 -8.61
N THR A 173 23.85 -13.04 -7.73
CA THR A 173 23.29 -14.40 -7.87
C THR A 173 21.82 -14.48 -7.45
N LYS A 174 21.30 -13.45 -6.75
CA LYS A 174 19.98 -13.44 -6.11
C LYS A 174 19.04 -12.41 -6.69
N PHE A 175 19.53 -11.21 -6.96
CA PHE A 175 18.72 -10.09 -7.42
C PHE A 175 19.18 -9.62 -8.80
N HIS A 176 18.23 -9.28 -9.68
CA HIS A 176 18.57 -8.63 -10.95
C HIS A 176 18.55 -7.10 -10.87
N LYS A 177 17.83 -6.57 -9.89
CA LYS A 177 17.70 -5.15 -9.61
C LYS A 177 17.58 -4.91 -8.12
N ILE A 178 18.32 -3.93 -7.61
CA ILE A 178 18.23 -3.47 -6.23
C ILE A 178 17.99 -1.96 -6.24
N THR A 179 16.91 -1.52 -5.62
CA THR A 179 16.57 -0.10 -5.44
C THR A 179 16.65 0.25 -3.96
N LEU A 180 17.45 1.26 -3.64
CA LEU A 180 17.53 1.86 -2.31
C LEU A 180 17.07 3.31 -2.39
N SER A 181 16.07 3.70 -1.62
CA SER A 181 15.54 5.07 -1.61
C SER A 181 15.47 5.71 -0.23
N SER A 182 15.59 7.02 -0.20
CA SER A 182 15.36 7.90 0.94
C SER A 182 14.43 9.01 0.50
N ALA A 183 13.32 9.21 1.20
CA ALA A 183 12.34 10.26 0.95
C ALA A 183 11.98 10.96 2.27
N PRO A 184 12.87 11.81 2.80
CA PRO A 184 12.68 12.46 4.11
C PRO A 184 11.38 13.27 4.22
N GLN A 185 10.85 13.78 3.12
CA GLN A 185 9.56 14.49 3.06
C GLN A 185 8.33 13.62 3.41
N LEU A 186 8.51 12.30 3.45
CA LEU A 186 7.47 11.37 3.90
C LEU A 186 7.43 11.24 5.42
N GLU A 187 8.49 11.62 6.13
CA GLU A 187 8.50 11.66 7.58
C GLU A 187 7.56 12.76 8.07
N GLY A 188 6.76 12.45 9.10
CA GLY A 188 5.93 13.43 9.80
C GLY A 188 6.62 13.92 11.07
N GLU A 189 6.09 14.98 11.69
CA GLU A 189 6.54 15.39 13.02
C GLU A 189 6.28 14.26 14.05
N GLY A 190 7.39 13.68 14.52
CA GLY A 190 7.58 12.84 15.71
C GLY A 190 6.37 12.11 16.30
N VAL A 191 6.02 10.93 15.79
CA VAL A 191 5.34 9.92 16.61
C VAL A 191 6.43 9.16 17.38
N SER A 192 6.65 9.49 18.65
CA SER A 192 7.60 8.75 19.48
C SER A 192 7.10 7.32 19.71
N ARG A 193 8.03 6.37 19.95
CA ARG A 193 7.67 4.97 20.27
C ARG A 193 6.75 4.85 21.50
N ASN A 194 6.80 5.81 22.41
CA ASN A 194 6.03 5.82 23.66
C ASN A 194 4.56 6.21 23.46
N ASP A 195 4.20 6.78 22.31
CA ASP A 195 2.84 7.29 22.04
C ASP A 195 1.97 6.29 21.24
N ARG A 196 2.44 5.05 21.06
CA ARG A 196 1.80 4.01 20.22
C ARG A 196 0.40 3.59 20.66
N HIS A 197 -0.01 3.91 21.90
CA HIS A 197 -1.32 3.56 22.47
C HIS A 197 -2.37 4.68 22.34
N ASN A 198 -2.03 5.83 21.73
CA ASN A 198 -2.99 6.89 21.47
C ASN A 198 -3.60 6.72 20.06
N ASP A 199 -4.91 6.57 19.96
CA ASP A 199 -5.63 6.32 18.70
C ASP A 199 -5.41 7.42 17.65
N ALA A 200 -5.30 8.69 18.09
CA ALA A 200 -4.99 9.81 17.20
C ALA A 200 -3.58 9.69 16.60
N MET A 201 -2.63 9.16 17.39
CA MET A 201 -1.26 8.89 16.94
C MET A 201 -1.19 7.64 16.06
N GLN A 202 -2.03 6.64 16.32
CA GLN A 202 -2.14 5.44 15.48
C GLN A 202 -2.56 5.79 14.05
N ARG A 203 -3.58 6.67 13.90
CA ARG A 203 -4.04 7.16 12.61
C ARG A 203 -2.92 7.86 11.82
N THR A 204 -2.25 8.83 12.44
CA THR A 204 -1.12 9.55 11.82
C THR A 204 0.01 8.59 11.44
N ARG A 205 0.37 7.64 12.32
CA ARG A 205 1.39 6.63 12.05
C ARG A 205 1.04 5.76 10.85
N ARG A 206 -0.18 5.21 10.80
CA ARG A 206 -0.67 4.38 9.67
C ARG A 206 -0.63 5.15 8.34
N ARG A 207 -1.00 6.43 8.35
CA ARG A 207 -0.90 7.31 7.19
C ARG A 207 0.54 7.45 6.68
N LEU A 208 1.50 7.69 7.57
CA LEU A 208 2.92 7.79 7.20
C LEU A 208 3.46 6.47 6.65
N ILE A 209 3.07 5.34 7.26
CA ILE A 209 3.42 4.00 6.76
C ILE A 209 2.84 3.77 5.37
N ALA A 210 1.55 4.07 5.15
CA ALA A 210 0.91 3.94 3.84
C ALA A 210 1.62 4.78 2.76
N ARG A 211 1.96 6.04 3.07
CA ARG A 211 2.75 6.91 2.18
C ARG A 211 4.10 6.28 1.84
N SER A 212 4.80 5.78 2.86
CA SER A 212 6.10 5.12 2.72
C SER A 212 6.03 3.86 1.85
N ARG A 213 5.09 2.94 2.11
CA ARG A 213 4.89 1.72 1.31
C ARG A 213 4.56 2.03 -0.14
N ASN A 214 3.61 2.94 -0.38
CA ASN A 214 3.22 3.35 -1.73
C ASN A 214 4.39 3.97 -2.49
N PHE A 215 5.16 4.83 -1.83
CA PHE A 215 6.29 5.50 -2.43
C PHE A 215 7.39 4.50 -2.79
N LEU A 216 7.79 3.63 -1.87
CA LEU A 216 8.81 2.61 -2.13
C LEU A 216 8.41 1.70 -3.31
N ILE A 217 7.18 1.19 -3.32
CA ILE A 217 6.70 0.36 -4.44
C ILE A 217 6.77 1.15 -5.74
N SER A 218 6.30 2.41 -5.76
CA SER A 218 6.34 3.24 -6.96
C SER A 218 7.77 3.52 -7.46
N GLN A 219 8.75 3.57 -6.56
CA GLN A 219 10.15 3.80 -6.92
C GLN A 219 10.89 2.54 -7.39
N ALA A 220 10.50 1.36 -6.89
CA ALA A 220 11.20 0.10 -7.12
C ALA A 220 10.51 -0.79 -8.17
N LEU A 221 9.18 -0.76 -8.29
CA LEU A 221 8.42 -1.58 -9.23
C LEU A 221 8.67 -1.18 -10.68
N ALA A 222 8.93 -2.17 -11.51
CA ALA A 222 8.95 -2.09 -12.96
C ALA A 222 7.99 -3.16 -13.51
N ASP A 223 8.53 -4.16 -14.21
CA ASP A 223 7.76 -5.20 -14.89
C ASP A 223 7.53 -6.45 -14.01
N GLU A 224 7.88 -6.41 -12.72
CA GLU A 224 7.67 -7.55 -11.83
C GLU A 224 6.19 -7.95 -11.78
N GLN A 225 5.91 -9.26 -11.77
CA GLN A 225 4.55 -9.82 -11.76
C GLN A 225 3.95 -9.92 -10.36
N TYR A 226 4.81 -10.07 -9.35
CA TYR A 226 4.42 -10.19 -7.96
C TYR A 226 5.21 -9.22 -7.08
N ILE A 227 4.61 -8.84 -5.96
CA ILE A 227 5.22 -8.01 -4.93
C ILE A 227 5.06 -8.77 -3.61
N ILE A 228 6.12 -8.77 -2.80
CA ILE A 228 6.03 -9.12 -1.38
C ILE A 228 6.54 -7.95 -0.55
N THR A 229 5.69 -7.42 0.32
CA THR A 229 6.10 -6.41 1.30
C THR A 229 6.43 -7.11 2.61
N LEU A 230 7.56 -6.75 3.21
CA LEU A 230 8.05 -7.29 4.47
C LEU A 230 8.31 -6.15 5.44
N ASP A 231 7.85 -6.30 6.68
CA ASP A 231 8.31 -5.43 7.76
C ASP A 231 9.72 -5.84 8.20
N SER A 232 10.53 -4.86 8.58
CA SER A 232 11.96 -5.04 8.84
C SER A 232 12.28 -5.79 10.14
N ASP A 233 11.27 -6.03 10.97
CA ASP A 233 11.30 -6.78 12.22
C ASP A 233 10.79 -8.23 12.09
N ILE A 234 10.51 -8.69 10.86
CA ILE A 234 10.39 -10.11 10.55
C ILE A 234 11.77 -10.79 10.66
N ILE A 235 11.82 -11.90 11.39
CA ILE A 235 13.06 -12.64 11.72
C ILE A 235 13.20 -13.97 10.97
N GLY A 236 12.15 -14.43 10.30
CA GLY A 236 12.20 -15.70 9.57
C GLY A 236 10.86 -16.15 9.00
N PHE A 237 10.91 -17.22 8.22
CA PHE A 237 9.76 -17.87 7.60
C PHE A 237 9.83 -19.38 7.84
N GLU A 238 8.71 -19.97 8.20
CA GLU A 238 8.56 -21.42 8.18
C GLU A 238 8.57 -21.88 6.71
N GLN A 239 9.64 -22.56 6.31
CA GLN A 239 9.84 -23.06 4.94
C GLN A 239 9.72 -21.95 3.87
N GLY A 240 10.45 -20.84 4.02
CA GLY A 240 10.41 -19.67 3.14
C GLY A 240 10.29 -19.95 1.63
N PRO A 241 11.18 -20.76 1.01
CA PRO A 241 11.11 -21.07 -0.41
C PRO A 241 9.79 -21.77 -0.81
N LYS A 242 9.27 -22.61 0.08
CA LYS A 242 8.01 -23.33 -0.12
C LYS A 242 6.81 -22.40 0.06
N MET A 243 6.87 -21.49 1.04
CA MET A 243 5.86 -20.45 1.24
C MET A 243 5.67 -19.62 -0.03
N LEU A 244 6.76 -19.12 -0.60
CA LEU A 244 6.73 -18.34 -1.84
C LEU A 244 6.15 -19.16 -3.01
N GLU A 245 6.60 -20.41 -3.17
CA GLU A 245 6.09 -21.31 -4.20
C GLU A 245 4.57 -21.56 -4.07
N ILE A 246 4.07 -21.78 -2.85
CA ILE A 246 2.64 -21.96 -2.59
C ILE A 246 1.85 -20.69 -2.93
N MET A 247 2.34 -19.52 -2.52
CA MET A 247 1.67 -18.24 -2.80
C MET A 247 1.54 -17.99 -4.31
N ILE A 248 2.63 -18.15 -5.07
CA ILE A 248 2.64 -17.98 -6.53
C ILE A 248 1.69 -19.00 -7.20
N ASN A 249 1.82 -20.29 -6.85
CA ASN A 249 1.04 -21.36 -7.49
C ASN A 249 -0.45 -21.35 -7.11
N SER A 250 -0.84 -20.66 -6.04
CA SER A 250 -2.25 -20.53 -5.65
C SER A 250 -3.06 -19.68 -6.64
N ASN A 251 -2.40 -18.88 -7.47
CA ASN A 251 -3.02 -17.91 -8.39
C ASN A 251 -3.99 -16.92 -7.71
N ARG A 252 -3.88 -16.73 -6.40
CA ARG A 252 -4.68 -15.75 -5.63
C ARG A 252 -4.08 -14.35 -5.75
N ASP A 253 -4.90 -13.32 -5.61
CA ASP A 253 -4.49 -11.94 -5.95
C ASP A 253 -3.68 -11.27 -4.84
N ILE A 254 -4.15 -11.38 -3.60
CA ILE A 254 -3.54 -10.79 -2.40
C ILE A 254 -3.57 -11.87 -1.31
N ILE A 255 -2.42 -12.17 -0.71
CA ILE A 255 -2.20 -13.28 0.23
C ILE A 255 -1.40 -12.79 1.42
N VAL A 256 -1.85 -13.18 2.62
CA VAL A 256 -1.08 -13.03 3.86
C VAL A 256 -0.88 -14.38 4.55
N PRO A 257 0.35 -14.69 5.03
CA PRO A 257 0.58 -15.78 5.96
C PRO A 257 0.19 -15.35 7.38
N ARG A 258 0.15 -16.31 8.31
CA ARG A 258 0.05 -16.02 9.74
C ARG A 258 1.42 -15.57 10.28
N VAL A 259 1.43 -14.58 11.16
CA VAL A 259 2.66 -14.09 11.81
C VAL A 259 2.64 -14.42 13.29
N THR A 260 3.69 -15.06 13.78
CA THR A 260 3.84 -15.36 15.22
C THR A 260 4.84 -14.40 15.87
N ARG A 261 4.70 -14.19 17.18
CA ARG A 261 5.63 -13.36 17.97
C ARG A 261 5.80 -13.93 19.37
N GLY A 262 6.96 -14.50 19.67
CA GLY A 262 7.18 -15.18 20.95
C GLY A 262 6.12 -16.27 21.19
N GLY A 263 5.37 -16.16 22.28
CA GLY A 263 4.25 -17.07 22.59
C GLY A 263 2.92 -16.74 21.90
N ILE A 264 2.85 -15.66 21.11
CA ILE A 264 1.62 -15.23 20.43
C ILE A 264 1.53 -15.93 19.07
N SER A 265 0.51 -16.78 18.91
CA SER A 265 0.27 -17.57 17.69
C SER A 265 -0.22 -16.72 16.50
N ASP A 266 -0.85 -15.59 16.76
CA ASP A 266 -1.38 -14.66 15.76
C ASP A 266 -1.13 -13.21 16.19
N TYR A 267 0.00 -12.68 15.73
CA TYR A 267 0.49 -11.35 16.09
C TYR A 267 -0.13 -10.25 15.23
N ASP A 268 -0.15 -10.43 13.90
CA ASP A 268 -0.70 -9.44 12.97
C ASP A 268 -2.22 -9.59 12.80
N ARG A 269 -2.96 -9.04 13.77
CA ARG A 269 -4.44 -9.09 13.83
C ARG A 269 -5.15 -8.15 12.86
N ASN A 270 -4.44 -7.56 11.91
CA ASN A 270 -5.05 -6.78 10.83
C ASN A 270 -5.61 -7.68 9.72
N SER A 271 -5.32 -8.99 9.78
CA SER A 271 -5.82 -10.00 8.83
C SER A 271 -7.10 -10.63 9.38
N TRP A 272 -8.25 -10.22 8.85
CA TRP A 272 -9.55 -10.71 9.33
C TRP A 272 -10.60 -10.77 8.23
N ARG A 273 -11.66 -11.53 8.51
CA ARG A 273 -12.87 -11.62 7.67
C ARG A 273 -14.09 -11.42 8.55
N GLY A 274 -15.07 -10.64 8.11
CA GLY A 274 -16.34 -10.49 8.80
C GLY A 274 -16.73 -9.04 9.07
N LYS A 275 -17.41 -8.81 10.20
CA LYS A 275 -17.94 -7.48 10.54
C LYS A 275 -17.15 -6.83 11.66
N ARG A 276 -16.90 -5.53 11.49
CA ARG A 276 -16.52 -4.60 12.55
C ARG A 276 -17.69 -3.68 12.91
N THR A 277 -17.64 -3.12 14.12
CA THR A 277 -18.59 -2.12 14.60
C THR A 277 -18.59 -0.92 13.65
N LYS A 278 -19.60 -0.05 13.79
CA LYS A 278 -19.67 1.23 13.08
C LYS A 278 -19.87 2.36 14.08
N PRO A 279 -19.45 3.60 13.75
CA PRO A 279 -19.73 4.74 14.60
C PRO A 279 -21.23 4.94 14.80
N LEU A 280 -21.61 5.47 15.96
CA LEU A 280 -22.97 5.93 16.21
C LEU A 280 -23.29 7.19 15.40
N GLN A 281 -24.57 7.54 15.28
CA GLN A 281 -24.99 8.73 14.53
C GLN A 281 -24.30 10.00 15.04
N GLU A 282 -24.18 10.17 16.36
CA GLU A 282 -23.50 11.33 16.96
C GLU A 282 -22.02 11.42 16.54
N GLU A 283 -21.33 10.28 16.39
CA GLU A 283 -19.94 10.25 15.93
C GLU A 283 -19.83 10.53 14.43
N LEU A 284 -20.81 10.08 13.64
CA LEU A 284 -20.92 10.44 12.22
C LEU A 284 -21.15 11.95 12.06
N ASP A 285 -22.01 12.55 12.88
CA ASP A 285 -22.28 13.98 12.86
C ASP A 285 -21.02 14.80 13.22
N LEU A 286 -20.18 14.31 14.13
CA LEU A 286 -18.86 14.90 14.39
C LEU A 286 -17.95 14.83 13.17
N MET A 287 -17.95 13.72 12.42
CA MET A 287 -17.17 13.60 11.18
C MET A 287 -17.68 14.57 10.11
N ASP A 288 -19.00 14.67 9.93
CA ASP A 288 -19.63 15.57 8.95
C ASP A 288 -19.37 17.05 9.28
N ALA A 289 -19.35 17.40 10.57
CA ALA A 289 -18.96 18.72 11.04
C ALA A 289 -17.44 18.97 11.07
N ASN A 290 -16.63 18.01 10.59
CA ASN A 290 -15.15 18.04 10.64
C ASN A 290 -14.56 18.25 12.05
N LYS A 291 -15.28 17.81 13.09
CA LYS A 291 -14.88 17.90 14.51
C LYS A 291 -14.00 16.72 14.94
N TRP A 292 -12.90 16.51 14.21
CA TRP A 292 -11.96 15.40 14.45
C TRP A 292 -11.32 15.40 15.85
N GLY A 293 -11.21 16.58 16.47
CA GLY A 293 -10.72 16.72 17.85
C GLY A 293 -11.65 16.10 18.90
N GLU A 294 -12.92 15.88 18.57
CA GLU A 294 -13.94 15.28 19.44
C GLU A 294 -14.26 13.83 19.07
N PHE A 295 -13.91 13.39 17.86
CA PHE A 295 -14.10 12.03 17.37
C PHE A 295 -13.22 11.02 18.14
N ARG A 296 -13.82 9.97 18.70
CA ARG A 296 -13.13 8.93 19.50
C ARG A 296 -13.42 7.50 19.07
N TYR A 297 -14.22 7.33 18.02
CA TYR A 297 -14.57 6.01 17.53
C TYR A 297 -13.35 5.25 17.01
N VAL A 298 -13.24 3.97 17.40
CA VAL A 298 -12.29 3.01 16.86
C VAL A 298 -13.06 1.76 16.44
N PRO A 299 -12.91 1.28 15.20
CA PRO A 299 -13.49 0.02 14.75
C PRO A 299 -13.09 -1.15 15.65
N ARG A 300 -14.06 -1.96 16.07
CA ARG A 300 -13.84 -3.18 16.84
C ARG A 300 -14.53 -4.36 16.19
N ASP A 301 -14.09 -5.54 16.53
CA ASP A 301 -14.71 -6.78 16.07
C ASP A 301 -16.15 -6.92 16.55
N VAL A 302 -17.05 -7.35 15.66
CA VAL A 302 -18.39 -7.81 16.07
C VAL A 302 -18.27 -9.26 16.53
N GLN A 303 -18.57 -9.49 17.81
CA GLN A 303 -18.44 -10.80 18.43
C GLN A 303 -19.25 -11.87 17.67
N GLY A 304 -18.60 -12.99 17.35
CA GLY A 304 -19.23 -14.11 16.62
C GLY A 304 -19.40 -13.87 15.12
N GLU A 305 -19.11 -12.68 14.61
CA GLU A 305 -19.21 -12.32 13.20
C GLU A 305 -17.85 -11.97 12.58
N ILE A 306 -16.75 -12.33 13.24
CA ILE A 306 -15.39 -12.10 12.76
C ILE A 306 -14.56 -13.38 12.83
N TYR A 307 -13.62 -13.49 11.90
CA TYR A 307 -12.59 -14.52 11.84
C TYR A 307 -11.20 -13.88 11.87
N HIS A 308 -10.31 -14.47 12.67
CA HIS A 308 -8.87 -14.20 12.73
C HIS A 308 -8.11 -15.52 12.70
N PHE A 309 -6.81 -15.50 12.43
CA PHE A 309 -6.04 -16.75 12.31
C PHE A 309 -5.88 -17.52 13.61
N TYR A 310 -5.88 -16.87 14.78
CA TYR A 310 -5.85 -17.61 16.05
C TYR A 310 -7.03 -18.59 16.17
N MET A 311 -8.19 -18.26 15.61
CA MET A 311 -9.36 -19.15 15.63
C MET A 311 -9.11 -20.43 14.82
N HIS A 312 -8.30 -20.38 13.77
CA HIS A 312 -7.87 -21.55 13.02
C HIS A 312 -6.92 -22.42 13.86
N VAL A 313 -5.92 -21.79 14.49
CA VAL A 313 -4.91 -22.49 15.31
C VAL A 313 -5.54 -23.19 16.51
N ASP A 314 -6.53 -22.58 17.15
CA ASP A 314 -7.15 -23.09 18.38
C ASP A 314 -8.28 -24.12 18.12
N SER A 315 -8.57 -24.41 16.84
CA SER A 315 -9.69 -25.27 16.46
C SER A 315 -9.27 -26.71 16.11
N GLN A 316 -10.23 -27.63 16.18
CA GLN A 316 -10.07 -28.98 15.63
C GLN A 316 -10.19 -28.91 14.11
N LEU A 317 -9.06 -29.03 13.42
CA LEU A 317 -8.98 -28.91 11.97
C LEU A 317 -9.26 -30.25 11.26
N THR A 318 -10.00 -30.18 10.16
CA THR A 318 -10.08 -31.27 9.17
C THR A 318 -8.74 -31.47 8.47
N ASP A 319 -8.57 -32.59 7.76
CA ASP A 319 -7.30 -32.88 7.06
C ASP A 319 -7.03 -31.92 5.89
N GLU A 320 -8.08 -31.37 5.28
CA GLU A 320 -7.96 -30.29 4.29
C GLU A 320 -7.45 -28.99 4.94
N GLN A 321 -8.00 -28.63 6.10
CA GLN A 321 -7.63 -27.41 6.82
C GLN A 321 -6.20 -27.46 7.39
N LYS A 322 -5.60 -28.65 7.51
CA LYS A 322 -4.19 -28.81 7.90
C LYS A 322 -3.21 -28.61 6.75
N GLN A 323 -3.65 -28.59 5.50
CA GLN A 323 -2.75 -28.46 4.35
C GLN A 323 -2.11 -27.06 4.31
N LEU A 324 -0.83 -26.97 3.92
CA LEU A 324 -0.11 -25.69 3.83
C LEU A 324 -0.78 -24.68 2.87
N ASN A 325 -1.41 -25.17 1.81
CA ASN A 325 -2.11 -24.35 0.82
C ASN A 325 -3.58 -24.06 1.17
N TYR A 326 -4.06 -24.49 2.34
CA TYR A 326 -5.38 -24.11 2.83
C TYR A 326 -5.48 -22.59 2.92
N ALA A 327 -6.53 -22.04 2.34
CA ALA A 327 -6.73 -20.60 2.25
C ALA A 327 -8.16 -20.21 2.56
N VAL A 328 -8.31 -19.09 3.25
CA VAL A 328 -9.59 -18.49 3.61
C VAL A 328 -9.69 -17.10 2.99
N PRO A 329 -10.86 -16.67 2.49
CA PRO A 329 -11.01 -15.30 2.02
C PRO A 329 -10.94 -14.33 3.21
N LEU A 330 -10.44 -13.12 2.98
CA LEU A 330 -10.33 -12.06 3.98
C LEU A 330 -11.00 -10.77 3.48
N ASP A 331 -11.50 -9.97 4.41
CA ASP A 331 -12.00 -8.62 4.14
C ASP A 331 -10.93 -7.55 4.41
N SER A 332 -9.87 -7.93 5.11
CA SER A 332 -8.74 -7.07 5.47
C SER A 332 -7.46 -7.89 5.64
N VAL A 333 -6.32 -7.27 5.40
CA VAL A 333 -5.00 -7.92 5.44
C VAL A 333 -4.03 -7.09 6.28
N GLY A 334 -3.12 -7.79 6.94
CA GLY A 334 -1.97 -7.17 7.59
C GLY A 334 -0.82 -6.83 6.65
N GLY A 335 0.21 -6.21 7.23
CA GLY A 335 1.35 -5.64 6.51
C GLY A 335 2.70 -6.27 6.83
N ALA A 336 2.76 -7.11 7.86
CA ALA A 336 4.02 -7.68 8.35
C ALA A 336 4.69 -8.57 7.29
N VAL A 337 3.88 -9.40 6.62
CA VAL A 337 4.24 -10.13 5.39
C VAL A 337 3.02 -10.11 4.48
N LEU A 338 3.12 -9.53 3.30
CA LEU A 338 2.00 -9.40 2.38
C LEU A 338 2.47 -9.64 0.93
N PHE A 339 1.92 -10.67 0.30
CA PHE A 339 2.18 -11.04 -1.08
C PHE A 339 1.00 -10.64 -1.96
N PHE A 340 1.25 -10.08 -3.14
CA PHE A 340 0.18 -9.79 -4.10
C PHE A 340 0.68 -9.70 -5.53
N LYS A 341 -0.22 -9.95 -6.49
CA LYS A 341 0.04 -9.70 -7.91
C LYS A 341 0.25 -8.20 -8.12
N SER A 342 1.32 -7.81 -8.81
CA SER A 342 1.67 -6.41 -9.02
C SER A 342 0.61 -5.63 -9.79
N ILE A 343 -0.20 -6.32 -10.61
CA ILE A 343 -1.30 -5.72 -11.36
C ILE A 343 -2.35 -5.07 -10.45
N VAL A 344 -2.55 -5.59 -9.23
CA VAL A 344 -3.46 -5.01 -8.22
C VAL A 344 -3.04 -3.58 -7.90
N PHE A 345 -1.75 -3.38 -7.61
CA PHE A 345 -1.20 -2.06 -7.32
C PHE A 345 -1.15 -1.17 -8.57
N LYS A 346 -0.75 -1.73 -9.73
CA LYS A 346 -0.70 -1.01 -11.02
C LYS A 346 -2.08 -0.49 -11.46
N GLN A 347 -3.18 -1.12 -11.01
CA GLN A 347 -4.55 -0.66 -11.28
C GLN A 347 -5.11 0.29 -10.19
N GLY A 348 -4.30 0.67 -9.20
CA GLY A 348 -4.65 1.70 -8.22
C GLY A 348 -5.15 1.19 -6.88
N ALA A 349 -5.27 -0.12 -6.66
CA ALA A 349 -5.47 -0.68 -5.32
C ALA A 349 -4.14 -0.63 -4.55
N ASN A 350 -3.85 0.54 -3.98
CA ASN A 350 -2.67 0.83 -3.18
C ASN A 350 -2.98 0.80 -1.68
N PHE A 351 -2.03 1.22 -0.83
CA PHE A 351 -2.27 1.39 0.60
C PHE A 351 -2.90 2.78 0.85
N PRO A 352 -4.21 2.89 1.14
CA PRO A 352 -4.85 4.18 1.35
C PRO A 352 -4.18 4.97 2.49
N THR A 353 -3.91 6.25 2.23
CA THR A 353 -3.26 7.17 3.19
C THR A 353 -4.25 7.84 4.13
N SER A 354 -5.54 7.57 3.97
CA SER A 354 -6.64 7.99 4.83
C SER A 354 -7.54 6.79 5.11
N TYR A 355 -8.41 6.91 6.10
CA TYR A 355 -9.51 5.98 6.23
C TYR A 355 -10.47 6.15 5.05
N ILE A 356 -10.78 5.09 4.31
CA ILE A 356 -11.64 5.17 3.12
C ILE A 356 -13.06 4.64 3.35
N ILE A 357 -13.26 3.83 4.38
CA ILE A 357 -14.58 3.28 4.70
C ILE A 357 -15.39 4.32 5.46
N GLY A 358 -16.58 4.62 4.95
CA GLY A 358 -17.47 5.63 5.51
C GLY A 358 -17.07 7.06 5.22
N THR A 359 -16.25 7.30 4.19
CA THR A 359 -15.96 8.66 3.71
C THR A 359 -17.08 9.18 2.80
N THR A 360 -17.18 10.52 2.69
CA THR A 360 -18.09 11.27 1.80
C THR A 360 -17.31 12.46 1.24
N TRP A 361 -17.87 13.20 0.28
CA TRP A 361 -17.22 14.39 -0.28
C TRP A 361 -16.99 15.51 0.74
N ASP A 362 -17.81 15.57 1.80
CA ASP A 362 -17.74 16.61 2.83
C ASP A 362 -16.77 16.28 3.97
N ARG A 363 -16.33 15.02 4.04
CA ARG A 363 -15.41 14.50 5.06
C ARG A 363 -13.97 14.52 4.55
N SER A 364 -13.03 14.84 5.42
CA SER A 364 -11.60 14.71 5.10
C SER A 364 -11.15 13.23 4.99
N GLU A 365 -11.80 12.33 5.72
CA GLU A 365 -11.60 10.88 5.64
C GLU A 365 -12.77 10.11 6.28
N GLY A 366 -12.75 8.79 6.15
CA GLY A 366 -13.68 7.86 6.80
C GLY A 366 -13.29 7.51 8.23
N TYR A 367 -13.85 6.41 8.74
CA TYR A 367 -13.59 5.92 10.09
C TYR A 367 -12.82 4.60 10.12
N ASP A 368 -12.59 3.97 8.96
CA ASP A 368 -11.96 2.66 8.87
C ASP A 368 -11.28 2.38 7.51
N GLY A 369 -10.44 1.34 7.45
CA GLY A 369 -9.72 0.92 6.24
C GLY A 369 -8.60 1.87 5.81
N ILE A 370 -7.59 2.08 6.66
CA ILE A 370 -6.35 2.79 6.29
C ILE A 370 -5.23 1.79 6.01
N GLU A 371 -4.23 2.17 5.22
CA GLU A 371 -3.02 1.38 4.97
C GLU A 371 -3.36 -0.03 4.45
N THR A 372 -2.91 -1.10 5.10
CA THR A 372 -3.13 -2.48 4.65
C THR A 372 -4.59 -2.91 4.80
N GLU A 373 -5.27 -2.39 5.83
CA GLU A 373 -6.65 -2.76 6.11
C GLU A 373 -7.64 -2.27 5.05
N GLY A 374 -7.30 -1.18 4.34
CA GLY A 374 -8.10 -0.64 3.24
C GLY A 374 -7.77 -1.23 1.87
N LEU A 375 -6.69 -2.01 1.73
CA LEU A 375 -6.26 -2.56 0.45
C LEU A 375 -7.33 -3.47 -0.16
N CYS A 376 -7.88 -4.39 0.63
CA CYS A 376 -8.93 -5.33 0.18
C CYS A 376 -10.21 -4.61 -0.25
N TYR A 377 -10.56 -3.52 0.45
CA TYR A 377 -11.70 -2.69 0.11
C TYR A 377 -11.52 -2.00 -1.26
N LEU A 378 -10.31 -1.49 -1.57
CA LEU A 378 -9.99 -0.93 -2.88
C LEU A 378 -9.88 -2.00 -3.98
N ALA A 379 -9.38 -3.18 -3.64
CA ALA A 379 -9.16 -4.28 -4.58
C ALA A 379 -10.46 -4.94 -5.06
N LYS A 380 -11.46 -5.04 -4.17
CA LYS A 380 -12.75 -5.69 -4.43
C LYS A 380 -13.51 -5.15 -5.66
N PRO A 381 -13.75 -3.83 -5.84
CA PRO A 381 -14.44 -3.31 -7.02
C PRO A 381 -13.66 -3.51 -8.32
N LEU A 382 -12.34 -3.74 -8.25
CA LEU A 382 -11.50 -4.09 -9.40
C LEU A 382 -11.55 -5.58 -9.76
N GLY A 383 -12.29 -6.39 -8.99
CA GLY A 383 -12.44 -7.82 -9.21
C GLY A 383 -11.39 -8.70 -8.53
N TYR A 384 -10.54 -8.13 -7.66
CA TYR A 384 -9.53 -8.87 -6.91
C TYR A 384 -10.02 -9.28 -5.52
N SER A 385 -9.45 -10.37 -4.99
CA SER A 385 -9.82 -10.90 -3.67
C SER A 385 -8.61 -11.06 -2.75
N CYS A 386 -8.83 -10.82 -1.46
CA CYS A 386 -7.85 -11.07 -0.40
C CYS A 386 -8.02 -12.45 0.22
N TRP A 387 -6.88 -13.06 0.57
CA TRP A 387 -6.81 -14.41 1.11
C TRP A 387 -5.80 -14.51 2.25
N GLY A 388 -6.13 -15.33 3.24
CA GLY A 388 -5.24 -15.73 4.31
C GLY A 388 -4.84 -17.18 4.18
N MET A 389 -3.56 -17.49 4.42
CA MET A 389 -3.03 -18.85 4.48
C MET A 389 -2.49 -19.14 5.88
N PRO A 390 -3.34 -19.59 6.82
CA PRO A 390 -3.01 -19.66 8.25
C PRO A 390 -1.92 -20.69 8.60
N ASN A 391 -1.65 -21.64 7.69
CA ASN A 391 -0.63 -22.68 7.84
C ASN A 391 0.72 -22.28 7.22
N LEU A 392 0.79 -21.14 6.52
CA LEU A 392 2.07 -20.50 6.18
C LEU A 392 2.42 -19.56 7.31
N VAL A 393 3.61 -19.71 7.89
CA VAL A 393 3.97 -19.01 9.13
C VAL A 393 5.23 -18.18 8.94
N ALA A 394 5.17 -16.91 9.32
CA ALA A 394 6.34 -16.06 9.50
C ALA A 394 6.55 -15.74 10.98
N TYR A 395 7.79 -15.36 11.33
CA TYR A 395 8.20 -15.07 12.70
C TYR A 395 8.57 -13.59 12.80
N HIS A 396 7.95 -12.90 13.75
CA HIS A 396 8.29 -11.54 14.14
C HIS A 396 9.21 -11.55 15.36
N ILE A 397 10.07 -10.54 15.50
CA ILE A 397 10.92 -10.39 16.69
C ILE A 397 10.06 -10.32 17.99
N PRO A 398 10.42 -11.04 19.07
CA PRO A 398 9.61 -11.12 20.30
C PRO A 398 9.21 -9.81 20.97
#